data_AF-I6QZ52-F1
#
_entry.id   AF-I6QZ52-F1
#
_cell.length_a   1.000
_cell.length_b   1.000
_cell.length_c   1.000
_cell.angle_alpha   90.00
_cell.angle_beta   90.00
_cell.angle_gamma   90.00
#
_symmetry.space_group_name_H-M   'P 1'
#
loop_
_entity.id
_entity.type
_entity.pdbx_description
1 polymer ?
#
loop_
_entity_poly.entity_id
_entity_poly.type
_entity_poly.pdbx_seq_one_letter_code
_entity_poly.pdbx_strand_id
1 'polypeptide(L)'
;YPWPHAGILSSYDHASIRRGHQVYTQVCASCHSMSLISYRDLVGVAYTEEETKAMAAEIEVVDGPNDEGEMFTRPGKLSDRFPQPYPNEQAARFANGGAYPPDLSLITKARHNG
;
A
#
# COMPACT_ATOMS: atom_id res chain seq x y z
N TYR A 1 -6.93 -22.12 9.47
CA TYR A 1 -6.22 -22.72 8.32
C TYR A 1 -4.76 -22.95 8.69
N PRO A 2 -4.10 -24.00 8.18
CA PRO A 2 -2.68 -24.27 8.45
C PRO A 2 -1.79 -23.36 7.59
N TRP A 3 -1.62 -22.11 8.00
CA TRP A 3 -0.78 -21.14 7.29
C TRP A 3 0.71 -21.55 7.33
N PRO A 4 1.50 -21.28 6.27
CA PRO A 4 2.91 -21.67 6.22
C PRO A 4 3.76 -21.01 7.32
N HIS A 5 3.32 -19.86 7.85
CA HIS A 5 3.97 -19.08 8.90
C HIS A 5 3.33 -19.28 10.29
N ALA A 6 2.56 -20.37 10.51
CA ALA A 6 1.90 -20.61 11.79
C ALA A 6 2.81 -21.23 12.86
N GLY A 7 3.97 -21.80 12.48
CA GLY A 7 4.91 -22.42 13.41
C GLY A 7 5.82 -21.41 14.12
N ILE A 8 6.35 -21.80 15.28
CA ILE A 8 7.21 -20.94 16.15
C ILE A 8 8.50 -20.50 15.42
N LEU A 9 9.01 -21.33 14.52
CA LEU A 9 10.21 -21.06 13.72
C LEU A 9 9.90 -20.99 12.20
N SER A 10 8.63 -20.83 11.84
CA SER A 10 8.21 -20.69 10.45
C SER A 10 8.31 -19.22 10.02
N SER A 11 8.90 -18.96 8.85
CA SER A 11 8.91 -17.62 8.25
C SER A 11 7.70 -17.41 7.34
N TYR A 12 7.55 -16.19 6.82
CA TYR A 12 6.65 -15.93 5.72
C TYR A 12 7.12 -16.62 4.42
N ASP A 13 6.15 -16.98 3.58
CA ASP A 13 6.41 -17.33 2.18
C ASP A 13 6.50 -16.02 1.37
N HIS A 14 7.72 -15.58 1.08
CA HIS A 14 8.00 -14.34 0.37
C HIS A 14 7.46 -14.35 -1.08
N ALA A 15 7.38 -15.51 -1.73
CA ALA A 15 6.75 -15.62 -3.04
C ALA A 15 5.22 -15.41 -2.95
N SER A 16 4.60 -15.86 -1.86
CA SER A 16 3.20 -15.56 -1.55
C SER A 16 2.98 -14.08 -1.22
N ILE A 17 3.89 -13.44 -0.47
CA ILE A 17 3.82 -11.98 -0.23
C ILE A 17 3.83 -11.22 -1.56
N ARG A 18 4.74 -11.57 -2.48
CA ARG A 18 4.81 -10.93 -3.80
C ARG A 18 3.50 -11.03 -4.57
N ARG A 19 2.92 -12.23 -4.66
CA ARG A 19 1.62 -12.45 -5.30
C ARG A 19 0.48 -11.71 -4.58
N GLY A 20 0.49 -11.73 -3.25
CA GLY A 20 -0.50 -11.03 -2.43
C GLY A 20 -0.46 -9.51 -2.63
N HIS A 21 0.73 -8.92 -2.71
CA HIS A 21 0.90 -7.51 -3.06
C HIS A 21 0.32 -7.20 -4.44
N GLN A 22 0.57 -8.04 -5.44
CA GLN A 22 -0.01 -7.87 -6.78
C GLN A 22 -1.56 -7.88 -6.74
N VAL A 23 -2.16 -8.79 -5.97
CA VAL A 23 -3.62 -8.82 -5.77
C VAL A 23 -4.11 -7.54 -5.10
N TYR A 24 -3.41 -7.06 -4.06
CA TYR A 24 -3.75 -5.79 -3.42
C TYR A 24 -3.75 -4.65 -4.44
N THR A 25 -2.67 -4.49 -5.19
CA THR A 25 -2.52 -3.41 -6.18
C THR A 25 -3.59 -3.49 -7.27
N GLN A 26 -3.93 -4.68 -7.76
CA GLN A 26 -4.84 -4.87 -8.90
C GLN A 26 -6.33 -4.88 -8.53
N VAL A 27 -6.67 -5.25 -7.29
CA VAL A 27 -8.07 -5.48 -6.89
C VAL A 27 -8.50 -4.58 -5.74
N CYS A 28 -7.62 -4.38 -4.75
CA CYS A 28 -8.01 -3.75 -3.48
C CYS A 28 -7.68 -2.26 -3.45
N ALA A 29 -6.57 -1.84 -4.08
CA ALA A 29 -6.02 -0.49 -3.97
C ALA A 29 -6.95 0.61 -4.51
N SER A 30 -7.97 0.27 -5.30
CA SER A 30 -8.99 1.21 -5.76
C SER A 30 -9.96 1.65 -4.66
N CYS A 31 -10.12 0.86 -3.60
CA CYS A 31 -11.06 1.14 -2.51
C CYS A 31 -10.39 1.18 -1.13
N HIS A 32 -9.35 0.37 -0.94
CA HIS A 32 -8.67 0.22 0.34
C HIS A 32 -7.28 0.86 0.33
N SER A 33 -7.06 1.77 1.28
CA SER A 33 -5.74 2.28 1.57
C SER A 33 -4.88 1.26 2.32
N MET A 34 -3.57 1.46 2.23
CA MET A 34 -2.58 0.82 3.08
C MET A 34 -1.54 1.87 3.48
N SER A 35 -2.01 2.87 4.21
CA SER A 35 -1.33 4.13 4.46
C SER A 35 -0.03 4.02 5.27
N LEU A 36 0.20 2.91 5.98
CA LEU A 36 1.39 2.75 6.83
C LEU A 36 2.56 2.05 6.12
N ILE A 37 2.37 1.60 4.88
CA ILE A 37 3.40 0.89 4.10
C ILE A 37 3.99 1.84 3.05
N SER A 38 5.32 1.85 2.98
CA SER A 38 6.09 2.59 1.98
C SER A 38 6.65 1.64 0.93
N TYR A 39 6.92 2.14 -0.28
CA TYR A 39 7.51 1.30 -1.34
C TYR A 39 8.82 0.64 -0.88
N ARG A 40 9.68 1.38 -0.16
CA ARG A 40 10.94 0.86 0.42
C ARG A 40 10.75 -0.36 1.34
N ASP A 41 9.58 -0.56 1.93
CA ASP A 41 9.31 -1.71 2.80
C ASP A 41 9.18 -3.02 2.00
N LEU A 42 9.02 -2.94 0.67
CA LEU A 42 8.96 -4.10 -0.22
C LEU A 42 10.35 -4.63 -0.64
N VAL A 43 11.39 -3.78 -0.55
CA VAL A 43 12.74 -4.07 -1.04
C VAL A 43 13.38 -5.17 -0.18
N GLY A 44 13.85 -6.24 -0.81
CA GLY A 44 14.42 -7.40 -0.12
C GLY A 44 13.38 -8.27 0.61
N VAL A 45 12.11 -7.87 0.60
CA VAL A 45 10.99 -8.67 1.11
C VAL A 45 10.32 -9.40 -0.04
N ALA A 46 9.74 -8.68 -1.01
CA ALA A 46 9.00 -9.29 -2.11
C ALA A 46 9.51 -8.87 -3.49
N TYR A 47 10.31 -7.80 -3.54
CA TYR A 47 10.81 -7.20 -4.77
C TYR A 47 12.27 -6.77 -4.60
N THR A 48 12.97 -6.65 -5.72
CA THR A 48 14.28 -5.97 -5.80
C THR A 48 14.12 -4.46 -5.67
N GLU A 49 15.23 -3.75 -5.46
CA GLU A 49 15.19 -2.28 -5.40
C GLU A 49 14.76 -1.70 -6.75
N GLU A 50 15.27 -2.24 -7.85
CA GLU A 50 14.98 -1.80 -9.21
C GLU A 50 13.51 -2.00 -9.58
N GLU A 51 12.94 -3.18 -9.29
CA GLU A 51 11.51 -3.45 -9.47
C GLU A 51 10.65 -2.49 -8.64
N THR A 52 11.02 -2.27 -7.37
CA THR A 52 10.27 -1.39 -6.48
C THR A 52 10.34 0.06 -6.92
N LYS A 53 11.50 0.50 -7.40
CA LYS A 53 11.69 1.86 -7.93
C LYS A 53 10.89 2.08 -9.21
N ALA A 54 10.83 1.07 -10.08
CA ALA A 54 9.98 1.10 -11.26
C ALA A 54 8.49 1.21 -10.87
N MET A 55 8.01 0.37 -9.95
CA MET A 55 6.62 0.44 -9.44
C MET A 55 6.29 1.79 -8.79
N ALA A 56 7.21 2.36 -8.00
CA ALA A 56 6.99 3.67 -7.37
C ALA A 56 6.91 4.80 -8.41
N ALA A 57 7.68 4.70 -9.50
CA ALA A 57 7.69 5.71 -10.55
C ALA A 57 6.41 5.69 -11.43
N GLU A 58 5.59 4.64 -11.36
CA GLU A 58 4.31 4.56 -12.08
C GLU A 58 3.21 5.43 -11.45
N ILE A 59 3.40 5.89 -10.21
CA ILE A 59 2.45 6.76 -9.52
C ILE A 59 2.91 8.21 -9.54
N GLU A 60 1.92 9.10 -9.54
CA GLU A 60 2.11 10.53 -9.39
C GLU A 60 1.89 10.95 -7.94
N VAL A 61 2.84 11.70 -7.38
CA VAL A 61 2.83 12.17 -5.99
C VAL A 61 2.92 13.69 -5.98
N VAL A 62 1.99 14.32 -5.26
CA VAL A 62 2.01 15.76 -5.01
C VAL A 62 3.11 16.09 -3.99
N ASP A 63 3.95 17.06 -4.30
CA ASP A 63 5.09 17.52 -3.49
C ASP A 63 5.20 19.06 -3.56
N GLY A 64 6.07 19.65 -2.74
CA GLY A 64 6.32 21.09 -2.70
C GLY A 64 6.02 21.74 -1.34
N PRO A 65 5.95 23.07 -1.29
CA PRO A 65 5.94 24.01 -2.43
C PRO A 65 7.30 24.16 -3.14
N ASN A 66 7.29 24.61 -4.40
CA ASN A 66 8.46 25.01 -5.17
C ASN A 66 8.89 26.46 -4.86
N ASP A 67 9.89 26.99 -5.58
CA ASP A 67 10.41 28.35 -5.39
C ASP A 67 9.40 29.46 -5.71
N GLU A 68 8.31 29.14 -6.41
CA GLU A 68 7.19 30.05 -6.72
C GLU A 68 6.04 29.94 -5.70
N GLY A 69 6.17 29.04 -4.71
CA GLY A 69 5.14 28.79 -3.71
C GLY A 69 4.05 27.81 -4.16
N GLU A 70 4.22 27.15 -5.30
CA GLU A 70 3.24 26.24 -5.90
C GLU A 70 3.53 24.77 -5.55
N MET A 71 2.46 23.99 -5.32
CA MET A 71 2.58 22.53 -5.23
C MET A 71 2.73 21.94 -6.63
N PHE A 72 3.60 20.95 -6.78
CA PHE A 72 3.83 20.26 -8.05
C PHE A 72 3.60 18.77 -7.91
N THR A 73 3.59 18.05 -9.03
CA THR A 73 3.48 16.60 -9.06
C THR A 73 4.77 16.00 -9.61
N ARG A 74 5.19 14.87 -9.07
CA ARG A 74 6.37 14.13 -9.52
C ARG A 74 6.10 12.62 -9.54
N PRO A 75 6.89 11.86 -10.31
CA PRO A 75 6.96 10.43 -10.14
C PRO A 75 7.29 10.05 -8.69
N GLY A 76 6.69 8.97 -8.21
CA GLY A 76 6.95 8.43 -6.89
C GLY A 76 8.38 7.93 -6.73
N LYS A 77 8.84 7.92 -5.48
CA LYS A 77 10.15 7.39 -5.05
C LYS A 77 9.96 6.35 -3.96
N LEU A 78 11.00 5.56 -3.70
CA LEU A 78 10.96 4.47 -2.72
C LEU A 78 10.48 4.89 -1.31
N SER A 79 10.76 6.14 -0.89
CA SER A 79 10.33 6.63 0.42
C SER A 79 8.85 6.99 0.49
N ASP A 80 8.15 7.11 -0.63
CA ASP A 80 6.73 7.46 -0.65
C ASP A 80 5.89 6.27 -0.15
N ARG A 81 4.74 6.61 0.43
CA ARG A 81 3.73 5.64 0.88
C ARG A 81 2.85 5.21 -0.28
N PHE A 82 2.15 4.09 -0.10
CA PHE A 82 1.13 3.70 -1.08
C PHE A 82 0.05 4.78 -1.21
N PRO A 83 -0.44 5.02 -2.44
CA PRO A 83 -1.41 6.07 -2.71
C PRO A 83 -2.73 5.78 -1.99
N GLN A 84 -3.40 6.85 -1.55
CA GLN A 84 -4.75 6.75 -1.00
C GLN A 84 -5.76 6.72 -2.16
N PRO A 85 -6.76 5.80 -2.16
CA PRO A 85 -7.80 5.78 -3.18
C PRO A 85 -8.73 6.99 -3.11
N TYR A 86 -8.80 7.63 -1.94
CA TYR A 86 -9.67 8.78 -1.69
C TYR A 86 -8.92 9.86 -0.91
N PRO A 87 -9.23 11.15 -1.13
CA PRO A 87 -8.57 12.26 -0.44
C PRO A 87 -8.96 12.38 1.04
N ASN A 88 -10.11 11.82 1.44
CA ASN A 88 -10.61 11.82 2.82
C ASN A 88 -11.71 10.76 3.02
N GLU A 89 -12.12 10.55 4.27
CA GLU A 89 -13.15 9.59 4.65
C GLU A 89 -14.52 9.90 4.02
N GLN A 90 -14.90 11.18 3.93
CA GLN A 90 -16.19 11.58 3.37
C GLN A 90 -16.30 11.20 1.88
N ALA A 91 -15.23 11.42 1.12
CA ALA A 91 -15.14 10.99 -0.28
C ALA A 91 -15.23 9.46 -0.41
N ALA A 92 -14.54 8.73 0.47
CA ALA A 92 -14.60 7.27 0.50
C ALA A 92 -16.02 6.75 0.77
N ARG A 93 -16.71 7.32 1.77
CA ARG A 93 -18.10 6.98 2.09
C ARG A 93 -19.05 7.30 0.95
N PHE A 94 -18.91 8.47 0.35
CA PHE A 94 -19.74 8.87 -0.79
C PHE A 94 -19.60 7.87 -1.95
N ALA A 95 -18.37 7.50 -2.32
CA ALA A 95 -18.11 6.54 -3.39
C ALA A 95 -18.60 5.11 -3.09
N ASN A 96 -18.76 4.74 -1.81
CA ASN A 96 -19.09 3.38 -1.36
C ASN A 96 -20.47 3.30 -0.67
N GLY A 97 -21.43 4.16 -1.05
CA GLY A 97 -22.82 4.07 -0.57
C GLY A 97 -22.97 4.29 0.95
N GLY A 98 -22.13 5.13 1.54
CA GLY A 98 -22.10 5.46 2.97
C GLY A 98 -21.12 4.62 3.82
N ALA A 99 -20.66 3.48 3.30
CA ALA A 99 -19.69 2.63 3.99
C ALA A 99 -18.27 3.16 3.82
N TYR A 100 -17.43 3.04 4.86
CA TYR A 100 -16.02 3.40 4.78
C TYR A 100 -15.15 2.13 4.65
N PRO A 101 -14.45 1.93 3.53
CA PRO A 101 -13.48 0.84 3.41
C PRO A 101 -12.33 1.05 4.42
N PRO A 102 -12.07 0.11 5.34
CA PRO A 102 -10.99 0.26 6.31
C PRO A 102 -9.62 0.22 5.65
N ASP A 103 -8.66 0.95 6.23
CA ASP A 103 -7.24 0.82 5.90
C ASP A 103 -6.74 -0.60 6.22
N LEU A 104 -5.98 -1.19 5.30
CA LEU A 104 -5.54 -2.58 5.38
C LEU A 104 -4.18 -2.79 6.04
N SER A 105 -3.47 -1.73 6.45
CA SER A 105 -2.11 -1.83 6.98
C SER A 105 -1.99 -2.72 8.20
N LEU A 106 -3.04 -2.78 9.03
CA LEU A 106 -3.10 -3.56 10.27
C LEU A 106 -4.36 -4.43 10.37
N ILE A 107 -5.07 -4.66 9.27
CA ILE A 107 -6.40 -5.30 9.30
C ILE A 107 -6.37 -6.68 9.96
N THR A 108 -5.31 -7.46 9.72
CA THR A 108 -5.09 -8.79 10.29
C THR A 108 -4.78 -8.78 11.80
N LYS A 109 -4.44 -7.61 12.35
CA LYS A 109 -4.23 -7.41 13.80
C LYS A 109 -5.41 -6.70 14.45
N ALA A 110 -6.21 -5.99 13.66
CA ALA A 110 -7.35 -5.21 14.11
C ALA A 110 -8.64 -6.04 14.23
N ARG A 111 -8.59 -7.34 13.93
CA ARG A 111 -9.74 -8.27 13.99
C ARG A 111 -9.37 -9.53 14.77
N HIS A 112 -10.34 -10.07 15.49
CA HIS A 112 -10.16 -11.31 16.23
C HIS A 112 -9.92 -12.47 15.27
N ASN A 113 -8.86 -13.25 15.53
CA ASN A 113 -8.40 -14.37 14.70
C ASN A 113 -7.83 -13.99 13.33
N GLY A 114 -7.46 -12.73 13.13
CA GLY A 114 -7.08 -12.21 11.82
C GLY A 114 -8.22 -11.52 11.11
#